data_AF-M5RDX0-F1
#
_entry.id   AF-M5RDX0-F1
#
_cell.length_a   1.000
_cell.length_b   1.000
_cell.length_c   1.000
_cell.angle_alpha   90.00
_cell.angle_beta   90.00
_cell.angle_gamma   90.00
#
_symmetry.space_group_name_H-M   'P 1'
#
loop_
_entity.id
_entity.type
_entity.pdbx_description
1 polymer ?
#
loop_
_entity_poly.entity_id
_entity_poly.type
_entity_poly.pdbx_seq_one_letter_code
_entity_poly.pdbx_strand_id
1 'polypeptide(L)' 'MLSISPTYLLYFVPLLISISLVFGATRHEDNSLIIKHALGTGRWICGFMAFIFVVLCLLNWMI' A
#
# COMPACT_ATOMS: atom_id res chain seq x y z
N MET A 1 -2.07 2.25 24.81
CA MET A 1 -3.26 1.56 24.25
C MET A 1 -3.39 1.97 22.79
N LEU A 2 -3.52 1.03 21.86
CA LEU A 2 -3.82 1.38 20.47
C LEU A 2 -5.19 2.07 20.45
N SER A 3 -5.24 3.35 20.06
CA SER A 3 -6.48 4.13 20.04
C SER A 3 -7.47 3.67 18.96
N ILE A 4 -7.06 2.75 18.09
CA ILE A 4 -7.77 2.31 16.89
C ILE A 4 -7.80 0.79 16.87
N SER A 5 -8.97 0.21 16.59
CA SER A 5 -9.11 -1.25 16.44
C SER A 5 -8.28 -1.74 15.24
N PRO A 6 -7.53 -2.85 15.35
CA PRO A 6 -6.74 -3.41 14.25
C PRO A 6 -7.54 -3.64 12.96
N THR A 7 -8.85 -3.85 13.07
CA THR A 7 -9.76 -3.99 11.92
C THR A 7 -9.75 -2.78 10.99
N TYR A 8 -9.51 -1.57 11.51
CA TYR A 8 -9.42 -0.36 10.68
C TYR A 8 -8.22 -0.41 9.71
N LEU A 9 -7.15 -1.13 10.07
CA LEU A 9 -5.99 -1.29 9.18
C LEU A 9 -6.36 -2.05 7.91
N LEU A 10 -7.42 -2.87 7.94
CA LEU A 10 -7.89 -3.61 6.76
C LEU A 10 -8.46 -2.69 5.68
N TYR A 11 -8.90 -1.47 6.03
CA TYR A 11 -9.38 -0.50 5.03
C TYR A 11 -8.31 -0.04 4.06
N PHE A 12 -7.03 -0.24 4.39
CA PHE A 12 -5.93 -0.02 3.47
C PHE A 12 -5.98 -0.97 2.25
N VAL A 13 -6.45 -2.21 2.42
CA VAL A 13 -6.44 -3.24 1.36
C VAL A 13 -7.28 -2.85 0.14
N PRO A 14 -8.60 -2.54 0.26
CA PRO A 14 -9.39 -2.16 -0.89
C PRO A 14 -8.86 -0.87 -1.54
N LEU A 15 -8.40 0.09 -0.73
CA LEU A 15 -7.87 1.36 -1.20
C LEU A 15 -6.60 1.17 -2.04
N LEU A 16 -5.67 0.32 -1.58
CA LEU A 16 -4.46 -0.05 -2.29
C LEU A 16 -4.77 -0.73 -3.64
N ILE A 17 -5.72 -1.67 -3.63
CA ILE A 17 -6.14 -2.39 -4.85
C ILE A 17 -6.74 -1.41 -5.86
N SER A 18 -7.67 -0.55 -5.43
CA SER A 18 -8.30 0.44 -6.30
C SER A 18 -7.29 1.39 -6.94
N ILE A 19 -6.40 1.99 -6.16
CA ILE A 19 -5.41 2.95 -6.68
C ILE A 19 -4.43 2.27 -7.64
N SER A 20 -3.96 1.07 -7.30
CA SER A 20 -3.01 0.32 -8.11
C SER A 20 -3.60 -0.06 -9.47
N LEU A 21 -4.86 -0.53 -9.50
CA LEU A 21 -5.55 -0.88 -10.74
C LEU A 21 -5.84 0.35 -11.61
N VAL A 22 -6.33 1.44 -11.02
CA VAL A 22 -6.59 2.70 -11.75
C VAL A 22 -5.29 3.25 -12.37
N PHE A 23 -4.19 3.19 -11.63
CA PHE A 23 -2.88 3.60 -12.14
C PHE A 23 -2.41 2.73 -13.31
N GLY A 24 -2.60 1.40 -13.24
CA GLY A 24 -2.26 0.50 -14.35
C GLY A 24 -3.15 0.71 -15.58
N ALA A 25 -4.46 0.88 -15.36
CA ALA A 25 -5.48 0.98 -16.40
C ALA A 25 -5.44 2.31 -17.17
N THR A 26 -4.93 3.38 -16.56
CA THR A 26 -4.77 4.67 -17.25
C THR A 26 -3.56 4.70 -18.21
N ARG A 27 -2.64 3.74 -18.09
CA ARG A 27 -1.38 3.71 -18.87
C ARG A 27 -1.37 2.67 -19.99
N HIS A 28 -2.19 1.63 -19.86
CA HIS A 28 -2.19 0.49 -20.77
C HIS A 28 -3.61 0.04 -21.08
N GLU A 29 -3.85 -0.35 -22.33
CA GLU A 29 -5.11 -0.96 -22.78
C GLU A 29 -5.05 -2.50 -22.72
N ASP A 30 -3.85 -3.07 -22.69
CA ASP A 30 -3.63 -4.51 -22.55
C ASP A 30 -3.76 -4.93 -21.07
N ASN A 31 -4.72 -5.81 -20.80
CA ASN A 31 -5.02 -6.33 -19.46
C ASN A 31 -3.79 -6.92 -18.73
N SER A 32 -2.90 -7.61 -19.45
CA SER A 32 -1.68 -8.19 -18.88
C SER A 32 -0.72 -7.10 -18.40
N LEU A 33 -0.55 -6.04 -19.19
CA LEU A 33 0.28 -4.89 -18.82
C LEU A 33 -0.31 -4.09 -17.67
N ILE A 34 -1.63 -3.92 -17.64
CA ILE A 34 -2.36 -3.27 -16.53
C ILE A 34 -2.04 -3.98 -15.21
N ILE A 35 -2.24 -5.30 -15.15
CA ILE A 35 -2.03 -6.08 -13.93
C ILE A 35 -0.56 -6.03 -13.50
N LYS A 36 0.38 -6.16 -14.44
CA LYS A 36 1.81 -6.09 -14.14
C LYS A 36 2.21 -4.75 -13.51
N HIS A 37 1.73 -3.63 -14.07
CA HIS A 37 1.99 -2.30 -13.51
C HIS A 37 1.25 -2.04 -12.21
N ALA A 38 0.01 -2.52 -12.08
CA ALA A 38 -0.76 -2.42 -10.85
C ALA A 38 -0.05 -3.15 -9.70
N LEU A 39 0.42 -4.39 -9.92
CA LEU A 39 1.18 -5.14 -8.93
C LEU A 39 2.50 -4.44 -8.56
N GLY A 40 3.23 -3.90 -9.55
CA GLY A 40 4.43 -3.12 -9.30
C GLY A 40 4.16 -1.89 -8.43
N THR A 41 3.08 -1.17 -8.72
CA THR A 41 2.64 0.02 -7.98
C THR A 41 2.25 -0.33 -6.55
N GLY A 42 1.44 -1.38 -6.37
CA GLY A 42 1.04 -1.85 -5.04
C GLY A 42 2.24 -2.30 -4.20
N ARG A 43 3.23 -2.99 -4.81
CA ARG A 43 4.48 -3.36 -4.12
C ARG A 43 5.29 -2.16 -3.65
N TRP A 44 5.41 -1.12 -4.47
CA TRP A 44 6.11 0.12 -4.10
C TRP A 44 5.41 0.87 -2.96
N ILE A 45 4.09 1.02 -3.04
CA ILE A 45 3.30 1.69 -1.98
C ILE A 45 3.42 0.93 -0.66
N CYS A 46 3.24 -0.40 -0.69
CA CYS A 46 3.41 -1.23 0.51
C CYS A 46 4.83 -1.15 1.07
N GLY A 47 5.86 -1.18 0.20
CA GLY A 47 7.25 -1.05 0.63
C GLY A 47 7.53 0.28 1.31
N PHE A 48 7.01 1.37 0.76
CA PHE A 48 7.13 2.70 1.35
C PHE A 48 6.41 2.81 2.70
N MET A 49 5.17 2.31 2.79
CA MET A 49 4.42 2.28 4.06
C MET A 49 5.11 1.42 5.12
N ALA A 50 5.64 0.25 4.74
CA ALA A 50 6.40 -0.61 5.65
C ALA A 50 7.68 0.06 6.13
N PHE A 51 8.39 0.78 5.26
CA PHE A 51 9.57 1.55 5.64
C PHE A 51 9.23 2.62 6.70
N ILE A 52 8.16 3.40 6.47
CA ILE A 52 7.69 4.38 7.46
C ILE A 52 7.33 3.69 8.79
N PHE A 53 6.62 2.56 8.73
CA PHE A 53 6.26 1.79 9.92
C PHE A 53 7.50 1.37 10.73
N VAL A 54 8.54 0.84 10.07
CA VAL A 54 9.80 0.47 10.71
C VAL A 54 10.46 1.68 11.36
N VAL A 55 10.55 2.81 10.67
CA VAL A 55 11.14 4.04 11.21
C VAL A 55 10.37 4.51 12.46
N LEU A 56 9.04 4.50 12.42
CA LEU A 56 8.21 4.87 13.57
C LEU A 56 8.38 3.90 14.75
N CYS A 57 8.49 2.60 14.49
CA CYS A 57 8.77 1.60 15.53
C CYS A 57 10.14 1.83 16.19
N LEU A 58 11.17 2.15 15.41
CA LEU A 58 12.50 2.46 15.93
C LEU A 58 12.48 3.72 16.79
N LEU A 59 11.83 4.79 16.33
CA LEU A 59 11.69 6.03 17.10
C LEU A 59 10.93 5.78 18.41
N ASN A 60 9.84 5.01 18.38
CA ASN A 60 9.10 4.64 19.58
C ASN A 60 9.92 3.81 20.57
N TRP A 61 10.89 3.02 20.10
CA TRP A 61 11.78 2.27 21.00
C TRP A 61 12.84 3.17 21.66
N MET A 62 13.22 4.26 21.00
CA MET A 62 14.23 5.20 21.50
C MET A 62 13.67 6.22 22.50
N ILE A 63 12.35 6.43 22.50
CA ILE A 63 11.62 7.33 23.41
C ILE A 63 11.09 6.53 24.59
#